data_AF-A0AAE7B3L9-F1
#
_entry.id   AF-A0AAE7B3L9-F1
#
_cell.length_a   1.000
_cell.length_b   1.000
_cell.length_c   1.000
_cell.angle_alpha   90.00
_cell.angle_beta   90.00
_cell.angle_gamma   90.00
#
_symmetry.space_group_name_H-M   'P 1'
#
loop_
_entity.id
_entity.type
_entity.pdbx_description
1 polymer ?
#
loop_
_entity_poly.entity_id
_entity_poly.type
_entity_poly.pdbx_seq_one_letter_code
_entity_poly.pdbx_strand_id
1 'polypeptide(L)'
;MISIHPKLVSKITKLVLIGLAIYTMLFILFKAISYFQSVKQKENLVRDIQIQKEQTDILKNRVNEVKKKIENLEKVYIQKEELEVKIKDIFQRMSFIDFQLNYIDARKMCVDRYIIVARADYQSEKGLKAVEGILSYLGEIKKSENDENLYFVNYIAKPRQIQ
;
A
#
# COMPACT_ATOMS: atom_id res chain seq x y z
N MET A 1 85.33 -9.62 25.22
CA MET A 1 84.39 -10.77 25.08
C MET A 1 83.46 -10.75 26.29
N ILE A 2 82.16 -10.52 26.09
CA ILE A 2 81.19 -10.63 27.18
C ILE A 2 81.04 -12.13 27.47
N SER A 3 81.65 -12.62 28.55
CA SER A 3 81.55 -14.02 28.95
C SER A 3 80.16 -14.27 29.52
N ILE A 4 79.24 -14.68 28.67
CA ILE A 4 77.89 -15.01 29.10
C ILE A 4 77.92 -16.39 29.76
N HIS A 5 77.51 -16.47 31.02
CA HIS A 5 77.49 -17.72 31.77
C HIS A 5 76.39 -18.66 31.18
N PRO A 6 76.74 -19.84 30.63
CA PRO A 6 75.81 -20.67 29.84
C PRO A 6 74.59 -21.16 30.64
N LYS A 7 74.71 -21.25 31.97
CA LYS A 7 73.61 -21.61 32.89
C LYS A 7 72.53 -20.54 33.00
N LEU A 8 72.87 -19.25 32.87
CA LEU A 8 71.90 -18.15 32.90
C LEU A 8 71.12 -18.06 31.59
N VAL A 9 71.81 -18.22 30.45
CA VAL A 9 71.17 -18.24 29.12
C VAL A 9 70.14 -19.34 29.04
N SER A 10 70.49 -20.56 29.46
CA SER A 10 69.59 -21.71 29.43
C SER A 10 68.30 -21.48 30.25
N LYS A 11 68.40 -20.86 31.44
CA LYS A 11 67.24 -20.53 32.28
C LYS A 11 66.33 -19.48 31.63
N ILE A 12 66.91 -18.42 31.04
CA ILE A 12 66.15 -17.37 30.36
C ILE A 12 65.43 -17.95 29.13
N THR A 13 66.11 -18.75 28.30
CA THR A 13 65.47 -19.41 27.15
C THR A 13 64.34 -20.34 27.55
N LYS A 14 64.44 -21.06 28.67
CA LYS A 14 63.34 -21.89 29.19
C LYS A 14 62.13 -21.06 29.63
N LEU A 15 62.37 -19.94 30.32
CA LEU A 15 61.31 -19.02 30.73
C LEU A 15 60.59 -18.40 29.51
N VAL A 16 61.34 -17.97 28.50
CA VAL A 16 60.79 -17.43 27.25
C VAL A 16 59.98 -18.49 26.50
N LEU A 17 60.48 -19.72 26.41
CA LEU A 17 59.75 -20.84 25.79
C LEU A 17 58.43 -21.15 26.50
N ILE A 18 58.43 -21.15 27.84
CA ILE A 18 57.20 -21.37 28.63
C ILE A 18 56.22 -20.21 28.41
N GLY A 19 56.70 -18.96 28.44
CA GLY A 19 55.88 -17.79 28.16
C GLY A 19 55.25 -17.83 26.76
N LEU A 20 56.02 -18.25 25.75
CA LEU A 20 55.55 -18.41 24.38
C LEU A 20 54.51 -19.53 24.27
N ALA A 21 54.73 -20.66 24.94
CA ALA A 21 53.76 -21.76 24.98
C ALA A 21 52.42 -21.31 25.59
N ILE A 22 52.44 -20.60 26.73
CA ILE A 22 51.23 -20.07 27.37
C ILE A 22 50.53 -19.06 26.45
N TYR A 23 51.27 -18.15 25.83
CA TYR A 23 50.70 -17.17 24.90
C TYR A 23 50.01 -17.84 23.71
N THR A 24 50.66 -18.81 23.07
CA THR A 24 50.06 -19.55 21.94
C THR A 24 48.80 -20.29 22.36
N MET A 25 48.78 -20.89 23.55
CA MET A 25 47.60 -21.58 24.07
C MET A 25 46.43 -20.62 24.35
N LEU A 26 46.69 -19.47 24.96
CA LEU A 26 45.68 -18.43 25.19
C LEU A 26 45.15 -17.85 23.87
N PHE A 27 46.02 -17.64 22.88
CA PHE A 27 45.62 -17.14 21.57
C PHE A 27 44.68 -18.12 20.85
N ILE A 28 45.00 -19.42 20.87
CA ILE A 28 44.15 -20.46 20.28
C ILE A 28 42.79 -20.50 21.00
N LEU A 29 42.76 -20.44 22.33
CA LEU A 29 41.51 -20.40 23.11
C LEU A 29 40.66 -19.18 22.77
N PHE A 30 41.26 -17.99 22.71
CA PHE A 30 40.56 -16.76 22.36
C PHE A 30 39.97 -16.83 20.95
N LYS A 31 40.74 -17.35 19.98
CA LYS A 31 40.27 -17.55 18.61
C LYS A 31 39.12 -18.54 18.55
N ALA A 32 39.20 -19.66 19.26
CA ALA A 32 38.12 -20.66 19.33
C ALA A 32 36.83 -20.05 19.89
N ILE A 33 36.90 -19.31 21.00
CA ILE A 33 35.74 -18.63 21.60
C ILE A 33 35.11 -17.64 20.60
N SER A 34 35.93 -16.79 19.97
CA SER A 34 35.45 -15.81 18.99
C SER A 34 34.79 -16.46 17.77
N TYR A 35 35.32 -17.61 17.33
CA TYR A 35 34.77 -18.39 16.23
C TYR A 35 33.39 -18.95 16.60
N PHE A 36 33.25 -19.58 17.77
CA PHE A 36 31.95 -20.11 18.23
C PHE A 36 30.90 -19.00 18.40
N GLN A 37 31.28 -17.86 18.96
CA GLN A 37 30.38 -16.70 19.06
C GLN A 37 29.94 -16.20 17.68
N SER A 38 30.87 -16.12 16.72
CA SER A 38 30.58 -15.68 15.36
C SER A 38 29.67 -16.65 14.61
N VAL A 39 29.85 -17.96 14.78
CA VAL A 39 28.98 -19.00 14.19
C VAL A 39 27.57 -18.89 14.76
N LYS A 40 27.43 -18.77 16.09
CA LYS A 40 26.11 -18.62 16.73
C LYS A 40 25.39 -17.34 16.28
N GLN A 41 26.12 -16.23 16.13
CA GLN A 41 25.54 -14.99 15.60
C GLN A 41 25.05 -15.18 14.16
N LYS A 42 25.83 -15.85 13.30
CA LYS A 42 25.42 -16.17 11.93
C LYS A 42 24.16 -17.03 11.89
N GLU A 43 24.07 -18.07 12.72
CA GLU A 43 22.89 -18.94 12.78
C GLU A 43 21.64 -18.15 13.20
N ASN A 44 21.75 -17.30 14.22
CA ASN A 44 20.64 -16.44 14.64
C ASN A 44 20.22 -15.47 13.53
N LEU A 45 21.17 -14.80 12.89
CA LEU A 45 20.91 -13.90 11.76
C LEU A 45 20.22 -14.63 10.59
N VAL A 46 20.69 -15.83 10.23
CA VAL A 46 20.08 -16.64 9.16
C VAL A 46 18.64 -17.01 9.53
N ARG A 47 18.40 -17.40 10.78
CA ARG A 47 17.05 -17.72 11.28
C ARG A 47 16.14 -16.50 11.22
N ASP A 48 16.60 -15.34 11.68
CA ASP A 48 15.81 -14.11 11.67
C ASP A 48 15.45 -13.68 10.23
N ILE A 49 16.41 -13.79 9.30
CA ILE A 49 16.18 -13.51 7.87
C ILE A 49 15.14 -14.49 7.29
N GLN A 50 15.20 -15.78 7.64
CA GLN A 50 14.22 -16.76 7.18
C GLN A 50 12.81 -16.44 7.70
N ILE A 51 12.68 -16.10 8.99
CA ILE A 51 11.39 -15.71 9.59
C ILE A 51 10.85 -14.46 8.91
N GLN A 52 11.67 -13.43 8.71
CA GLN A 52 11.24 -12.19 8.03
C GLN A 52 10.83 -12.45 6.58
N LYS A 53 11.53 -13.34 5.87
CA LYS A 53 11.17 -13.73 4.51
C LYS A 53 9.81 -14.45 4.48
N GLU A 54 9.59 -15.39 5.38
CA GLU A 54 8.31 -16.11 5.49
C GLU A 54 7.17 -15.14 5.83
N GLN A 55 7.37 -14.24 6.79
CA GLN A 55 6.39 -13.19 7.12
C GLN A 55 6.09 -12.29 5.92
N THR A 56 7.12 -11.92 5.15
CA THR A 56 6.97 -11.11 3.94
C THR A 56 6.18 -11.86 2.86
N ASP A 57 6.43 -13.15 2.68
CA ASP A 57 5.73 -13.95 1.67
C ASP A 57 4.26 -14.21 2.08
N ILE A 58 3.99 -14.43 3.36
CA ILE A 58 2.62 -14.47 3.91
C ILE A 58 1.91 -13.15 3.65
N LEU A 59 2.57 -12.01 3.91
CA LEU A 59 1.98 -10.70 3.69
C LEU A 59 1.71 -10.45 2.19
N LYS A 60 2.65 -10.78 1.31
CA LYS A 60 2.46 -10.71 -0.15
C LYS A 60 1.27 -11.53 -0.60
N ASN A 61 1.13 -12.76 -0.09
CA ASN A 61 -0.01 -13.61 -0.43
C ASN A 61 -1.34 -13.00 0.01
N ARG A 62 -1.41 -12.45 1.23
CA ARG A 62 -2.62 -11.73 1.71
C ARG A 62 -2.94 -10.51 0.84
N VAL A 63 -1.94 -9.72 0.48
CA VAL A 63 -2.13 -8.56 -0.42
C VAL A 63 -2.67 -9.02 -1.78
N ASN A 64 -2.12 -10.09 -2.35
CA ASN A 64 -2.60 -10.65 -3.61
C ASN A 64 -4.03 -11.18 -3.53
N GLU A 65 -4.39 -11.83 -2.43
CA GLU A 65 -5.78 -12.29 -2.19
C GLU A 65 -6.76 -11.12 -2.07
N VAL A 66 -6.39 -10.08 -1.32
CA VAL A 66 -7.22 -8.87 -1.19
C VAL A 66 -7.35 -8.16 -2.54
N LYS A 67 -6.25 -8.03 -3.30
CA LYS A 67 -6.28 -7.45 -4.64
C LYS A 67 -7.23 -8.22 -5.56
N LYS A 68 -7.15 -9.55 -5.58
CA LYS A 68 -8.09 -10.39 -6.36
C LYS A 68 -9.54 -10.21 -5.91
N LYS A 69 -9.80 -10.08 -4.60
CA LYS A 69 -11.15 -9.80 -4.08
C LYS A 69 -11.67 -8.45 -4.56
N ILE A 70 -10.83 -7.40 -4.55
CA ILE A 70 -11.19 -6.07 -5.06
C ILE A 70 -11.48 -6.15 -6.56
N GLU A 71 -10.61 -6.78 -7.35
CA GLU A 71 -10.83 -6.93 -8.81
C GLU A 71 -12.12 -7.70 -9.12
N ASN A 72 -12.43 -8.73 -8.35
CA ASN A 72 -13.67 -9.48 -8.50
C ASN A 72 -14.90 -8.64 -8.13
N LEU A 73 -14.82 -7.84 -7.06
CA LEU A 73 -15.90 -6.92 -6.70
C LEU A 73 -16.08 -5.84 -7.76
N GLU A 74 -15.01 -5.23 -8.28
CA GLU A 74 -15.08 -4.20 -9.31
C GLU A 74 -15.80 -4.66 -10.58
N LYS A 75 -15.65 -5.94 -10.97
CA LYS A 75 -16.37 -6.52 -12.11
C LYS A 75 -17.88 -6.60 -11.90
N VAL A 76 -18.34 -6.67 -10.65
CA VAL A 76 -19.77 -6.74 -10.31
C VAL A 76 -20.43 -5.36 -10.43
N TYR A 77 -19.68 -4.27 -10.27
CA TYR A 77 -20.22 -2.92 -10.33
C TYR A 77 -20.16 -2.32 -11.75
N ILE A 78 -20.90 -1.22 -11.95
CA ILE A 78 -20.90 -0.50 -13.22
C ILE A 78 -19.54 0.19 -13.44
N GLN A 79 -19.04 0.14 -14.67
CA GLN A 79 -17.83 0.87 -15.06
C GLN A 79 -18.18 2.34 -15.34
N LYS A 80 -17.17 3.22 -15.29
CA LYS A 80 -17.37 4.66 -15.48
C LYS A 80 -18.00 4.97 -16.84
N GLU A 81 -17.52 4.30 -17.87
CA GLU A 81 -17.92 4.50 -19.27
C GLU A 81 -19.40 4.11 -19.46
N GLU A 82 -19.82 3.00 -18.85
CA GLU A 82 -21.21 2.55 -18.90
C GLU A 82 -22.12 3.47 -18.08
N LEU A 83 -21.65 3.97 -16.94
CA LEU A 83 -22.38 4.94 -16.12
C LEU A 83 -22.59 6.24 -16.90
N GLU A 84 -21.55 6.75 -17.56
CA GLU A 84 -21.61 7.96 -18.38
C GLU A 84 -22.68 7.86 -19.46
N VAL A 85 -22.72 6.75 -20.21
CA VAL A 85 -23.73 6.52 -21.25
C VAL A 85 -25.14 6.55 -20.67
N LYS A 86 -25.38 5.86 -19.54
CA LYS A 86 -26.70 5.82 -18.89
C LYS A 86 -27.14 7.19 -18.38
N ILE A 87 -26.24 7.94 -17.75
CA ILE A 87 -26.57 9.26 -17.20
C ILE A 87 -26.82 10.26 -18.33
N LYS A 88 -26.01 10.25 -19.39
CA LYS A 88 -26.23 11.09 -20.58
C LYS A 88 -27.59 10.80 -21.23
N ASP A 89 -27.95 9.54 -21.39
CA ASP A 89 -29.26 9.15 -21.92
C ASP A 89 -30.43 9.61 -21.03
N ILE A 90 -30.32 9.48 -19.70
CA ILE A 90 -31.32 10.01 -18.76
C ILE A 90 -31.44 11.54 -18.90
N PHE A 91 -30.32 12.25 -18.91
CA PHE A 91 -30.31 13.72 -18.98
C PHE A 91 -30.87 14.23 -20.32
N GLN A 92 -30.57 13.55 -21.43
CA GLN A 92 -31.13 13.88 -22.73
C GLN A 92 -32.65 13.69 -22.78
N ARG A 93 -33.17 12.60 -22.21
CA ARG A 93 -34.61 12.32 -22.16
C ARG A 93 -35.38 13.25 -21.23
N MET A 94 -34.72 13.72 -20.17
CA MET A 94 -35.34 14.58 -19.16
C MET A 94 -35.10 16.08 -19.41
N SER A 95 -34.26 16.46 -20.38
CA SER A 95 -34.07 17.86 -20.74
C SER A 95 -35.31 18.37 -21.47
N PHE A 96 -35.86 19.49 -21.00
CA PHE A 96 -37.02 20.17 -21.57
C PHE A 96 -36.67 21.63 -21.87
N ILE A 97 -37.61 22.38 -22.47
CA ILE A 97 -37.38 23.79 -22.81
C ILE A 97 -37.04 24.63 -21.55
N ASP A 98 -37.64 24.31 -20.40
CA ASP A 98 -37.49 25.06 -19.15
C ASP A 98 -36.19 24.77 -18.37
N PHE A 99 -35.52 23.64 -18.67
CA PHE A 99 -34.25 23.28 -18.06
C PHE A 99 -33.48 22.22 -18.89
N GLN A 100 -32.16 22.33 -18.88
CA GLN A 100 -31.24 21.42 -19.54
C GLN A 100 -30.22 20.86 -18.55
N LEU A 101 -30.02 19.54 -18.60
CA LEU A 101 -29.02 18.84 -17.79
C LEU A 101 -27.87 18.37 -18.68
N ASN A 102 -26.65 18.79 -18.34
CA ASN A 102 -25.44 18.44 -19.06
C ASN A 102 -24.51 17.64 -18.14
N TYR A 103 -24.21 16.40 -18.54
CA TYR A 103 -23.19 15.60 -17.86
C TYR A 103 -21.80 16.17 -18.18
N ILE A 104 -21.00 16.42 -17.16
CA ILE A 104 -19.61 16.88 -17.30
C ILE A 104 -18.65 15.70 -17.15
N ASP A 105 -18.68 15.04 -16.00
CA ASP A 105 -17.78 13.94 -15.68
C ASP A 105 -18.34 13.07 -14.55
N ALA A 106 -17.75 11.90 -14.32
CA ALA A 106 -17.98 11.07 -13.16
C ALA A 106 -16.65 10.62 -12.56
N ARG A 107 -16.46 10.86 -11.27
CA ARG A 107 -15.26 10.47 -10.54
C ARG A 107 -15.54 9.28 -9.63
N LYS A 108 -14.81 8.19 -9.83
CA LYS A 108 -14.89 7.01 -8.95
C LYS A 108 -14.27 7.35 -7.58
N MET A 109 -15.03 7.13 -6.52
CA MET A 109 -14.57 7.32 -5.12
C MET A 109 -14.28 5.98 -4.46
N CYS A 110 -15.20 5.03 -4.64
CA CYS A 110 -15.11 3.65 -4.13
C CYS A 110 -15.48 2.67 -5.23
N VAL A 111 -15.37 1.37 -4.94
CA VAL A 111 -15.77 0.28 -5.85
C VAL A 111 -17.22 0.46 -6.36
N ASP A 112 -18.10 0.94 -5.49
CA ASP A 112 -19.54 1.09 -5.69
C ASP A 112 -20.01 2.57 -5.73
N ARG A 113 -19.11 3.55 -5.66
CA ARG A 113 -19.50 4.98 -5.54
C ARG A 113 -18.85 5.86 -6.58
N TYR A 114 -19.66 6.72 -7.16
CA TYR A 114 -19.26 7.75 -8.12
C TYR A 114 -19.77 9.12 -7.68
N ILE A 115 -18.96 10.15 -7.85
CA ILE A 115 -19.45 11.53 -7.85
C ILE A 115 -19.70 11.92 -9.30
N ILE A 116 -20.96 12.10 -9.66
CA ILE A 116 -21.37 12.62 -10.96
C ILE A 116 -21.31 14.14 -10.87
N VAL A 117 -20.66 14.77 -11.85
CA VAL A 117 -20.61 16.20 -12.02
C VAL A 117 -21.57 16.56 -13.15
N ALA A 118 -22.59 17.33 -12.81
CA ALA A 118 -23.62 17.77 -13.75
C ALA A 118 -23.72 19.29 -13.72
N ARG A 119 -23.93 19.88 -14.89
CA ARG A 119 -24.34 21.28 -15.02
C ARG A 119 -25.81 21.34 -15.37
N ALA A 120 -26.54 22.22 -14.69
CA ALA A 120 -27.95 22.43 -14.89
C ALA A 120 -28.21 23.88 -15.28
N ASP A 121 -28.83 24.08 -16.43
CA ASP A 121 -29.29 25.38 -16.90
C ASP A 121 -30.81 25.40 -16.77
N TYR A 122 -31.38 26.37 -16.05
CA TYR A 122 -32.82 26.46 -15.80
C TYR A 122 -33.31 27.90 -15.95
N GLN A 123 -34.52 28.08 -16.46
CA GLN A 123 -35.11 29.42 -16.71
C GLN A 123 -36.22 29.80 -15.71
N SER A 124 -36.73 28.82 -14.95
CA SER A 124 -37.83 29.01 -14.00
C SER A 124 -37.54 28.32 -12.67
N GLU A 125 -38.18 28.79 -11.58
CA GLU A 125 -38.08 28.13 -10.26
C GLU A 125 -38.64 26.69 -10.32
N LYS A 126 -39.61 26.44 -11.19
CA LYS A 126 -40.12 25.10 -11.48
C LYS A 126 -39.06 24.21 -12.15
N GLY A 127 -38.30 24.77 -13.10
CA GLY A 127 -37.16 24.11 -13.73
C GLY A 127 -36.07 23.74 -12.72
N LEU A 128 -35.74 24.64 -11.79
CA LEU A 128 -34.79 24.35 -10.70
C LEU A 128 -35.26 23.18 -9.82
N LYS A 129 -36.51 23.19 -9.38
CA LYS A 129 -37.07 22.08 -8.58
C LYS A 129 -37.08 20.76 -9.34
N ALA A 130 -37.32 20.79 -10.65
CA ALA A 130 -37.24 19.61 -11.49
C ALA A 130 -35.82 19.05 -11.59
N VAL A 131 -34.82 19.92 -11.82
CA VAL A 131 -33.39 19.57 -11.82
C VAL A 131 -33.00 18.91 -10.51
N GLU A 132 -33.31 19.53 -9.38
CA GLU A 132 -32.98 18.99 -8.06
C GLU A 132 -33.69 17.66 -7.80
N GLY A 133 -34.94 17.50 -8.26
CA GLY A 133 -35.68 16.24 -8.21
C GLY A 133 -35.02 15.12 -9.01
N ILE A 134 -34.54 15.41 -10.22
CA ILE A 134 -33.87 14.42 -11.08
C ILE A 134 -32.52 14.02 -10.48
N LEU A 135 -31.72 15.00 -10.05
CA LEU A 135 -30.40 14.75 -9.48
C LEU A 135 -30.51 14.03 -8.12
N SER A 136 -31.51 14.37 -7.30
CA SER A 136 -31.76 13.70 -6.01
C SER A 136 -32.25 12.26 -6.16
N TYR A 137 -32.96 11.94 -7.25
CA TYR A 137 -33.32 10.56 -7.58
C TYR A 137 -32.08 9.69 -7.84
N LEU A 138 -31.03 10.27 -8.43
CA LEU A 138 -29.78 9.57 -8.68
C LEU A 138 -28.94 9.39 -7.41
N GLY A 139 -28.99 10.34 -6.47
CA GLY A 139 -28.24 10.26 -5.21
C GLY A 139 -28.26 11.55 -4.42
N GLU A 140 -27.37 11.64 -3.42
CA GLU A 140 -27.26 12.84 -2.60
C GLU A 140 -26.63 13.99 -3.40
N ILE A 141 -27.29 15.14 -3.43
CA ILE A 141 -26.87 16.30 -4.22
C ILE A 141 -26.12 17.32 -3.35
N LYS A 142 -25.07 17.91 -3.92
CA LYS A 142 -24.38 19.07 -3.36
C LYS A 142 -24.13 20.09 -4.46
N LYS A 143 -24.61 21.31 -4.25
CA LYS A 143 -24.37 22.44 -5.15
C LYS A 143 -22.96 22.99 -4.93
N SER A 144 -22.30 23.43 -6.00
CA SER A 144 -21.01 24.13 -5.89
C SER A 144 -21.19 25.49 -5.20
N GLU A 145 -20.25 25.86 -4.35
CA GLU A 145 -20.20 27.20 -3.73
C GLU A 145 -19.74 28.27 -4.74
N ASN A 146 -19.04 27.86 -5.79
CA ASN A 146 -18.40 28.78 -6.76
C ASN A 146 -19.16 28.90 -8.09
N ASP A 147 -20.06 27.97 -8.40
CA ASP A 147 -20.81 27.94 -9.68
C ASP A 147 -22.25 27.52 -9.39
N GLU A 148 -23.19 28.45 -9.60
CA GLU A 148 -24.61 28.21 -9.29
C GLU A 148 -25.29 27.18 -10.20
N ASN A 149 -24.67 26.81 -11.31
CA ASN A 149 -25.23 25.82 -12.23
C ASN A 149 -24.54 24.46 -12.07
N LEU A 150 -23.56 24.33 -11.17
CA LEU A 150 -22.77 23.10 -11.00
C LEU A 150 -23.25 22.29 -9.80
N TYR A 151 -23.55 21.01 -10.06
CA TYR A 151 -24.03 20.05 -9.08
C TYR A 151 -23.14 18.81 -9.03
N PHE A 152 -22.93 18.33 -7.82
CA PHE A 152 -22.25 17.09 -7.51
C PHE A 152 -23.27 16.10 -6.97
N VAL A 153 -23.38 14.92 -7.57
CA VAL A 153 -24.29 13.85 -7.15
C VAL A 153 -23.50 12.65 -6.67
N ASN A 154 -23.67 12.29 -5.42
CA ASN A 154 -23.11 11.07 -4.83
C ASN A 154 -23.97 9.86 -5.20
N TYR A 155 -23.56 9.19 -6.28
CA TYR A 155 -24.23 8.02 -6.85
C TYR A 155 -23.66 6.73 -6.26
N ILE A 156 -24.54 5.91 -5.70
CA ILE A 156 -24.22 4.56 -5.19
C ILE A 156 -24.68 3.54 -6.24
N ALA A 157 -23.72 2.94 -6.93
CA ALA A 157 -23.96 1.92 -7.93
C ALA A 157 -24.48 0.64 -7.28
N LYS A 158 -25.59 0.12 -7.82
CA LYS A 158 -26.08 -1.21 -7.44
C LYS A 158 -25.21 -2.27 -8.13
N PRO A 159 -24.95 -3.41 -7.47
CA PRO A 159 -24.29 -4.53 -8.12
C PRO A 159 -25.11 -4.98 -9.33
N ARG A 160 -24.43 -5.35 -10.42
CA ARG A 160 -25.08 -5.95 -11.58
C ARG A 160 -25.82 -7.20 -11.11
N GLN A 161 -27.11 -7.31 -11.46
CA GLN A 161 -27.78 -8.60 -11.39
C GLN A 161 -27.15 -9.46 -12.47
N ILE A 162 -26.25 -10.36 -12.07
CA ILE A 162 -25.76 -11.42 -12.93
C ILE A 162 -26.97 -12.35 -13.10
N GLN A 163 -27.68 -12.21 -14.23
CA GLN A 163 -28.62 -13.22 -14.70
C GLN A 163 -27.85 -14.39 -15.31
#